data_AF-W1IXU8-F1
#
_entry.id   AF-W1IXU8-F1
#
_cell.length_a   1.000
_cell.length_b   1.000
_cell.length_c   1.000
_cell.angle_alpha   90.00
_cell.angle_beta   90.00
_cell.angle_gamma   90.00
#
_symmetry.space_group_name_H-M   'P 1'
#
loop_
_entity.id
_entity.type
_entity.pdbx_description
1 polymer ?
#
loop_
_entity_poly.entity_id
_entity_poly.type
_entity_poly.pdbx_seq_one_letter_code
_entity_poly.pdbx_strand_id
1 'polypeptide(L)'
;MKIKPDDQWRWYFDPEHSRVMLDLANGMVFRSRFPAKMLIDFAVTMKEMSFSVDDAALYYAFEEHSRHINIAPALRAELALNGVVAFRFMKPQMPKSWYFSSFSLMAKPEHGEIVQARVQDSGVEALFMVVEVGNNASLCLLAQEKLELNDKVMDFCTPIKVMNDRLMPYIEPIQKTIYDYAI
;
A
#
# COMPACT_ATOMS: atom_id res chain seq x y z
N MET A 1 -1.17 -19.81 -1.42
CA MET A 1 -1.82 -19.71 -0.10
C MET A 1 -2.79 -18.53 -0.16
N LYS A 2 -4.03 -18.68 0.33
CA LYS A 2 -5.05 -17.62 0.30
C LYS A 2 -5.33 -17.19 1.74
N ILE A 3 -4.75 -16.06 2.16
CA ILE A 3 -5.01 -15.47 3.48
C ILE A 3 -6.40 -14.82 3.42
N LYS A 4 -7.26 -15.14 4.39
CA LYS A 4 -8.59 -14.55 4.53
C LYS A 4 -8.78 -14.06 5.97
N PRO A 5 -9.33 -12.86 6.18
CA PRO A 5 -9.71 -12.37 7.49
C PRO A 5 -10.55 -13.39 8.26
N ASP A 6 -10.26 -13.49 9.56
CA ASP A 6 -10.91 -14.39 10.51
C ASP A 6 -11.18 -13.64 11.82
N ASP A 7 -12.26 -13.98 12.52
CA ASP A 7 -12.66 -13.33 13.77
C ASP A 7 -11.66 -13.57 14.91
N GLN A 8 -10.75 -14.52 14.77
CA GLN A 8 -9.65 -14.78 15.69
C GLN A 8 -8.44 -13.88 15.46
N TRP A 9 -8.41 -13.08 14.39
CA TRP A 9 -7.27 -12.22 14.11
C TRP A 9 -7.14 -11.10 15.13
N ARG A 10 -5.90 -10.83 15.56
CA ARG A 10 -5.60 -9.85 16.61
C ARG A 10 -4.42 -8.97 16.21
N TRP A 11 -4.66 -7.66 16.17
CA TRP A 11 -3.60 -6.67 16.13
C TRP A 11 -2.93 -6.57 17.50
N TYR A 12 -1.61 -6.47 17.52
CA TYR A 12 -0.84 -6.12 18.72
C TYR A 12 0.41 -5.34 18.32
N PHE A 13 1.00 -4.62 19.27
CA PHE A 13 2.33 -4.05 19.08
C PHE A 13 3.37 -4.99 19.68
N ASP A 14 4.39 -5.32 18.89
CA ASP A 14 5.53 -6.07 19.38
C ASP A 14 6.70 -5.14 19.74
N PRO A 15 7.08 -5.05 21.03
CA PRO A 15 8.18 -4.20 21.46
C PRO A 15 9.55 -4.67 20.97
N GLU A 16 9.74 -5.97 20.74
CA GLU A 16 11.04 -6.53 20.33
C GLU A 16 11.40 -6.09 18.91
N HIS A 17 10.47 -6.25 17.96
CA HIS A 17 10.66 -5.80 16.58
C HIS A 17 10.25 -4.33 16.38
N SER A 18 9.62 -3.70 17.38
CA SER A 18 9.11 -2.33 17.33
C SER A 18 8.16 -2.11 16.13
N ARG A 19 7.19 -3.02 15.96
CA ARG A 19 6.23 -3.06 14.85
C ARG A 19 4.81 -3.39 15.32
N VAL A 20 3.81 -2.90 14.59
CA VAL A 20 2.47 -3.50 14.65
C VAL A 20 2.50 -4.86 13.96
N MET A 21 1.97 -5.84 14.65
CA MET A 21 1.85 -7.23 14.24
C MET A 21 0.39 -7.62 14.15
N LEU A 22 0.11 -8.66 13.38
CA LEU A 22 -1.19 -9.31 13.32
C LEU A 22 -1.01 -10.80 13.55
N ASP A 23 -1.62 -11.31 14.61
CA ASP A 23 -1.80 -12.74 14.79
C ASP A 23 -2.91 -13.19 13.81
N LEU A 24 -2.55 -14.07 12.88
CA LEU A 24 -3.45 -14.63 11.86
C LEU A 24 -4.12 -15.94 12.34
N ALA A 25 -3.94 -16.29 13.63
CA ALA A 25 -4.19 -17.60 14.21
C ALA A 25 -3.31 -18.71 13.61
N ASN A 26 -3.40 -19.92 14.18
CA ASN A 26 -2.71 -21.12 13.70
C ASN A 26 -1.17 -21.00 13.64
N GLY A 27 -0.57 -20.15 14.48
CA GLY A 27 0.88 -19.93 14.54
C GLY A 27 1.43 -19.06 13.42
N MET A 28 0.58 -18.46 12.59
CA MET A 28 0.99 -17.51 11.56
C MET A 28 0.92 -16.08 12.09
N VAL A 29 1.99 -15.31 11.88
CA VAL A 29 2.03 -13.89 12.24
C VAL A 29 2.43 -13.05 11.04
N PHE A 30 1.75 -11.92 10.87
CA PHE A 30 2.14 -10.88 9.94
C PHE A 30 2.86 -9.76 10.68
N ARG A 31 3.96 -9.28 10.09
CA ARG A 31 4.76 -8.17 10.61
C ARG A 31 4.68 -6.99 9.63
N SER A 32 4.18 -5.86 10.10
CA SER A 32 4.11 -4.65 9.28
C SER A 32 5.49 -4.05 8.98
N ARG A 33 5.56 -3.23 7.93
CA ARG A 33 6.80 -2.56 7.51
C ARG A 33 7.13 -1.32 8.35
N PHE A 34 6.18 -0.78 9.12
CA PHE A 34 6.29 0.55 9.73
C PHE A 34 6.87 0.54 11.16
N PRO A 35 8.04 1.13 11.41
CA PRO A 35 8.60 1.27 12.76
C PRO A 35 7.74 2.14 13.67
N ALA A 36 7.87 1.95 14.98
CA ALA A 36 7.19 2.74 16.03
C ALA A 36 7.22 4.26 15.79
N LYS A 37 8.35 4.80 15.32
CA LYS A 37 8.49 6.23 15.01
C LYS A 37 7.47 6.75 13.97
N MET A 38 6.94 5.87 13.12
CA MET A 38 5.95 6.18 12.08
C MET A 38 4.51 5.93 12.54
N LEU A 39 4.31 5.35 13.71
CA LEU A 39 3.01 4.93 14.22
C LEU A 39 2.48 5.92 15.26
N ILE A 40 1.16 6.04 15.35
CA ILE A 40 0.47 6.82 16.39
C ILE A 40 0.64 6.16 17.76
N ASP A 41 0.54 6.95 18.83
CA ASP A 41 0.83 6.45 20.19
C ASP A 41 -0.13 5.35 20.62
N PHE A 42 -1.38 5.40 20.15
CA PHE A 42 -2.35 4.32 20.34
C PHE A 42 -1.82 2.97 19.80
N ALA A 43 -1.25 2.96 18.60
CA ALA A 43 -0.74 1.75 17.98
C ALA A 43 0.49 1.19 18.71
N VAL A 44 1.31 2.03 19.35
CA VAL A 44 2.50 1.61 20.10
C VAL A 44 2.16 1.11 21.51
N THR A 45 1.04 1.58 22.07
CA THR A 45 0.56 1.19 23.40
C THR A 45 -0.49 0.08 23.38
N MET A 46 -0.92 -0.33 22.18
CA MET A 46 -1.89 -1.38 21.95
C MET A 46 -1.36 -2.75 22.39
N LYS A 47 -2.01 -3.33 23.40
CA LYS A 47 -1.72 -4.71 23.85
C LYS A 47 -2.31 -5.75 22.91
N GLU A 48 -3.61 -5.67 22.67
CA GLU A 48 -4.34 -6.56 21.78
C GLU A 48 -5.61 -5.85 21.31
N MET A 49 -5.96 -6.03 20.03
CA MET A 49 -7.18 -5.49 19.43
C MET A 49 -7.70 -6.51 18.40
N SER A 50 -8.99 -6.79 18.43
CA SER A 50 -9.64 -7.59 17.39
C SER A 50 -9.51 -6.94 16.02
N PHE A 51 -9.18 -7.73 15.00
CA PHE A 51 -9.30 -7.32 13.61
C PHE A 51 -10.79 -7.13 13.29
N SER A 52 -11.19 -5.89 13.02
CA SER A 52 -12.61 -5.54 12.91
C SER A 52 -13.21 -5.85 11.54
N VAL A 53 -14.53 -5.71 11.41
CA VAL A 53 -15.22 -5.78 10.12
C VAL A 53 -14.74 -4.67 9.17
N ASP A 54 -14.45 -3.47 9.69
CA ASP A 54 -13.88 -2.38 8.89
C ASP A 54 -12.48 -2.72 8.38
N ASP A 55 -11.67 -3.41 9.20
CA ASP A 55 -10.35 -3.89 8.78
C ASP A 55 -10.46 -4.92 7.66
N ALA A 56 -11.46 -5.80 7.75
CA ALA A 56 -11.74 -6.78 6.71
C ALA A 56 -12.17 -6.10 5.41
N ALA A 57 -13.05 -5.08 5.49
CA ALA A 57 -13.47 -4.31 4.33
C ALA A 57 -12.28 -3.61 3.64
N LEU A 58 -11.40 -2.97 4.41
CA LEU A 58 -10.17 -2.36 3.89
C LEU A 58 -9.24 -3.40 3.26
N TYR A 59 -9.02 -4.53 3.93
CA TYR A 59 -8.20 -5.63 3.40
C TYR A 59 -8.72 -6.11 2.04
N TYR A 60 -10.03 -6.35 1.92
CA TYR A 60 -10.61 -6.79 0.65
C TYR A 60 -10.51 -5.73 -0.44
N ALA A 61 -10.78 -4.46 -0.12
CA ALA A 61 -10.63 -3.36 -1.05
C ALA A 61 -9.20 -3.27 -1.61
N PHE A 62 -8.19 -3.36 -0.73
CA PHE A 62 -6.78 -3.33 -1.13
C PHE A 62 -6.35 -4.58 -1.90
N GLU A 63 -6.76 -5.77 -1.48
CA GLU A 63 -6.40 -7.01 -2.18
C GLU A 63 -7.03 -7.07 -3.57
N GLU A 64 -8.28 -6.62 -3.74
CA GLU A 64 -9.00 -6.63 -5.01
C GLU A 64 -8.31 -5.76 -6.07
N HIS A 65 -8.02 -4.50 -5.75
CA HIS A 65 -7.33 -3.60 -6.68
C HIS A 65 -5.93 -4.09 -7.05
N SER A 66 -5.22 -4.74 -6.12
CA SER A 66 -3.90 -5.30 -6.38
C SER A 66 -3.90 -6.49 -7.35
N ARG A 67 -5.08 -7.02 -7.74
CA ARG A 67 -5.19 -8.09 -8.76
C ARG A 67 -4.92 -7.60 -10.18
N HIS A 68 -5.01 -6.30 -10.43
CA HIS A 68 -4.76 -5.68 -11.74
C HIS A 68 -3.28 -5.51 -12.08
N ILE A 69 -2.39 -5.87 -11.15
CA ILE A 69 -0.94 -5.83 -11.35
C ILE A 69 -0.34 -7.22 -11.25
N ASN A 70 0.76 -7.45 -11.99
CA ASN A 70 1.46 -8.72 -12.01
C ASN A 70 2.30 -8.91 -10.73
N ILE A 71 1.65 -9.29 -9.64
CA ILE A 71 2.28 -9.49 -8.33
C ILE A 71 1.85 -10.83 -7.73
N ALA A 72 2.77 -11.50 -7.03
CA ALA A 72 2.51 -12.79 -6.42
C ALA A 72 1.41 -12.70 -5.34
N PRO A 73 0.54 -13.72 -5.19
CA PRO A 73 -0.56 -13.67 -4.22
C PRO A 73 -0.14 -13.40 -2.77
N ALA A 74 1.05 -13.89 -2.36
CA ALA A 74 1.59 -13.61 -1.03
C ALA A 74 1.93 -12.13 -0.84
N LEU A 75 2.51 -11.49 -1.87
CA LEU A 75 2.83 -10.07 -1.86
C LEU A 75 1.57 -9.20 -1.94
N ARG A 76 0.50 -9.65 -2.61
CA ARG A 76 -0.81 -8.97 -2.54
C ARG A 76 -1.37 -8.93 -1.13
N ALA A 77 -1.36 -10.06 -0.44
CA ALA A 77 -1.81 -10.13 0.94
C ALA A 77 -0.93 -9.25 1.86
N GLU A 78 0.39 -9.25 1.65
CA GLU A 78 1.31 -8.37 2.37
C GLU A 78 1.02 -6.88 2.11
N LEU A 79 0.78 -6.49 0.86
CA LEU A 79 0.44 -5.12 0.47
C LEU A 79 -0.88 -4.68 1.10
N ALA A 80 -1.92 -5.53 1.04
CA ALA A 80 -3.22 -5.25 1.63
C ALA A 80 -3.12 -5.09 3.15
N LEU A 81 -2.43 -6.00 3.86
CA LEU A 81 -2.25 -5.91 5.31
C LEU A 81 -1.43 -4.68 5.73
N ASN A 82 -0.35 -4.36 5.01
CA ASN A 82 0.37 -3.10 5.25
C ASN A 82 -0.50 -1.89 4.94
N GLY A 83 -1.40 -1.98 3.95
CA GLY A 83 -2.39 -0.94 3.66
C GLY A 83 -3.32 -0.68 4.83
N VAL A 84 -3.85 -1.73 5.46
CA VAL A 84 -4.70 -1.60 6.67
C VAL A 84 -3.93 -0.95 7.81
N VAL A 85 -2.68 -1.39 8.06
CA VAL A 85 -1.85 -0.79 9.11
C VAL A 85 -1.53 0.68 8.81
N ALA A 86 -1.22 1.01 7.55
CA ALA A 86 -0.95 2.38 7.13
C ALA A 86 -2.15 3.29 7.37
N PHE A 87 -3.34 2.85 6.95
CA PHE A 87 -4.58 3.61 7.11
C PHE A 87 -4.96 3.80 8.59
N ARG A 88 -4.82 2.77 9.43
CA ARG A 88 -5.28 2.83 10.82
C ARG A 88 -4.30 3.46 11.79
N PHE A 89 -3.00 3.24 11.59
CA PHE A 89 -2.02 3.37 12.65
C PHE A 89 -0.85 4.29 12.31
N MET A 90 -0.69 4.73 11.06
CA MET A 90 0.40 5.66 10.74
C MET A 90 0.11 7.08 11.20
N LYS A 91 1.17 7.76 11.65
CA LYS A 91 1.16 9.21 11.85
C LYS A 91 0.96 9.92 10.50
N PRO A 92 0.25 11.06 10.48
CA PRO A 92 0.13 11.89 9.29
C PRO A 92 1.50 12.20 8.67
N GLN A 93 1.61 12.00 7.36
CA GLN A 93 2.83 12.23 6.60
C GLN A 93 2.76 13.57 5.85
N MET A 94 3.91 14.24 5.71
CA MET A 94 4.02 15.41 4.83
C MET A 94 4.16 14.96 3.37
N PRO A 95 3.42 15.56 2.42
CA PRO A 95 3.57 15.27 1.00
C PRO A 95 5.00 15.51 0.51
N LYS A 96 5.51 14.57 -0.30
CA LYS A 96 6.83 14.64 -0.93
C LYS A 96 6.65 14.87 -2.43
N SER A 97 6.77 16.12 -2.83
CA SER A 97 6.47 16.61 -4.17
C SER A 97 7.67 16.60 -5.13
N TRP A 98 8.89 16.73 -4.61
CA TRP A 98 10.10 16.91 -5.43
C TRP A 98 10.63 15.63 -6.07
N TYR A 99 10.14 14.45 -5.66
CA TYR A 99 10.57 13.19 -6.26
C TYR A 99 9.91 12.89 -7.60
N PHE A 100 8.71 13.44 -7.84
CA PHE A 100 7.86 13.02 -8.95
C PHE A 100 7.47 14.19 -9.84
N SER A 101 7.46 13.92 -11.16
CA SER A 101 6.97 14.83 -12.18
C SER A 101 5.47 15.12 -12.00
N SER A 102 5.07 16.36 -12.29
CA SER A 102 3.66 16.78 -12.27
C SER A 102 3.03 16.56 -13.65
N PHE A 103 1.84 15.96 -13.67
CA PHE A 103 1.08 15.65 -14.90
C PHE A 103 -0.37 16.15 -14.83
N SER A 104 -0.92 16.34 -13.62
CA SER A 104 -2.32 16.73 -13.39
C SER A 104 -3.34 15.84 -14.11
N LEU A 105 -3.06 14.54 -14.24
CA LEU A 105 -3.93 13.57 -14.90
C LEU A 105 -5.00 12.96 -13.98
N MET A 106 -4.87 13.17 -12.68
CA MET A 106 -5.75 12.62 -11.67
C MET A 106 -6.14 13.71 -10.68
N ALA A 107 -7.45 13.96 -10.53
CA ALA A 107 -7.95 14.92 -9.56
C ALA A 107 -7.97 14.33 -8.15
N LYS A 108 -8.47 13.10 -8.01
CA LYS A 108 -8.57 12.40 -6.74
C LYS A 108 -8.62 10.88 -6.97
N PRO A 109 -7.69 10.10 -6.39
CA PRO A 109 -7.74 8.64 -6.46
C PRO A 109 -8.82 8.04 -5.54
N GLU A 110 -9.05 6.75 -5.68
CA GLU A 110 -9.87 5.93 -4.78
C GLU A 110 -9.01 5.13 -3.76
N HIS A 111 -9.66 4.65 -2.70
CA HIS A 111 -8.99 3.77 -1.74
C HIS A 111 -8.68 2.42 -2.37
N GLY A 112 -7.42 2.02 -2.29
CA GLY A 112 -6.90 0.78 -2.89
C GLY A 112 -6.47 0.93 -4.34
N GLU A 113 -6.81 2.04 -5.01
CA GLU A 113 -6.47 2.25 -6.41
C GLU A 113 -4.96 2.10 -6.65
N ILE A 114 -4.61 1.34 -7.69
CA ILE A 114 -3.24 1.28 -8.17
C ILE A 114 -3.01 2.47 -9.10
N VAL A 115 -2.00 3.27 -8.76
CA VAL A 115 -1.63 4.49 -9.47
C VAL A 115 -0.16 4.46 -9.84
N GLN A 116 0.23 5.27 -10.82
CA GLN A 116 1.62 5.46 -11.22
C GLN A 116 2.12 6.84 -10.82
N ALA A 117 3.41 6.95 -10.52
CA ALA A 117 4.10 8.22 -10.46
C ALA A 117 5.45 8.09 -11.20
N ARG A 118 5.85 9.14 -11.91
CA ARG A 118 7.13 9.17 -12.63
C ARG A 118 8.17 9.93 -11.83
N VAL A 119 9.30 9.29 -11.53
CA VAL A 119 10.44 9.92 -10.88
C VAL A 119 10.99 11.01 -11.78
N GLN A 120 11.17 12.22 -11.25
CA GLN A 120 11.49 13.40 -12.05
C GLN A 120 12.84 13.28 -12.77
N ASP A 121 13.86 12.77 -12.09
CA ASP A 121 15.24 12.78 -12.58
C ASP A 121 15.55 11.60 -13.50
N SER A 122 15.05 10.41 -13.18
CA SER A 122 15.32 9.19 -13.94
C SER A 122 14.27 8.89 -15.00
N GLY A 123 13.08 9.50 -14.90
CA GLY A 123 11.94 9.16 -15.76
C GLY A 123 11.32 7.80 -15.47
N VAL A 124 11.81 7.07 -14.46
CA VAL A 124 11.28 5.76 -14.07
C VAL A 124 9.84 5.91 -13.56
N GLU A 125 8.93 5.11 -14.10
CA GLU A 125 7.57 5.00 -13.58
C GLU A 125 7.51 3.94 -12.49
N ALA A 126 6.78 4.27 -11.42
CA ALA A 126 6.61 3.37 -10.30
C ALA A 126 5.14 3.21 -9.93
N LEU A 127 4.78 2.00 -9.50
CA LEU A 127 3.43 1.64 -9.07
C LEU A 127 3.27 1.86 -7.57
N PHE A 128 2.13 2.43 -7.21
CA PHE A 128 1.73 2.64 -5.83
C PHE A 128 0.28 2.22 -5.61
N MET A 129 -0.03 1.74 -4.41
CA MET A 129 -1.40 1.56 -3.95
C MET A 129 -1.80 2.72 -3.05
N VAL A 130 -2.92 3.37 -3.34
CA VAL A 130 -3.44 4.47 -2.52
C VAL A 130 -4.13 3.91 -1.27
N VAL A 131 -3.68 4.32 -0.08
CA VAL A 131 -4.21 3.82 1.19
C VAL A 131 -5.02 4.86 1.96
N GLU A 132 -4.69 6.15 1.83
CA GLU A 132 -5.46 7.27 2.38
C GLU A 132 -5.68 8.32 1.29
N VAL A 133 -6.93 8.60 0.95
CA VAL A 133 -7.27 9.60 -0.07
C VAL A 133 -7.39 10.98 0.58
N GLY A 134 -6.58 11.93 0.14
CA GLY A 134 -6.72 13.35 0.50
C GLY A 134 -7.13 14.22 -0.68
N ASN A 135 -7.59 15.43 -0.38
CA ASN A 135 -8.05 16.37 -1.42
C ASN A 135 -6.93 16.80 -2.38
N ASN A 136 -5.70 16.96 -1.87
CA ASN A 136 -4.56 17.46 -2.64
C ASN A 136 -3.40 16.46 -2.66
N ALA A 137 -3.34 15.55 -1.69
CA ALA A 137 -2.29 14.57 -1.56
C ALA A 137 -2.82 13.32 -0.88
N SER A 138 -2.38 12.16 -1.35
CA SER A 138 -2.82 10.86 -0.90
C SER A 138 -1.64 10.07 -0.34
N LEU A 139 -1.86 9.30 0.72
CA LEU A 139 -0.86 8.37 1.25
C LEU A 139 -0.87 7.13 0.37
N CYS A 140 0.30 6.72 -0.10
CA CYS A 140 0.46 5.56 -0.95
C CYS A 140 1.54 4.63 -0.42
N LEU A 141 1.44 3.34 -0.77
CA LEU A 141 2.46 2.32 -0.53
C LEU A 141 3.08 1.89 -1.86
N LEU A 142 4.41 1.72 -1.90
CA LEU A 142 5.09 1.19 -3.09
C LEU A 142 4.58 -0.23 -3.41
N ALA A 143 4.06 -0.42 -4.62
CA ALA A 143 3.46 -1.68 -5.09
C ALA A 143 4.40 -2.48 -6.01
N GLN A 144 5.71 -2.22 -5.93
CA GLN A 144 6.78 -2.93 -6.63
C GLN A 144 7.96 -3.21 -5.69
N GLU A 145 8.88 -4.07 -6.09
CA GLU A 145 9.96 -4.56 -5.23
C GLU A 145 10.81 -3.42 -4.66
N LYS A 146 11.28 -2.53 -5.52
CA LYS A 146 12.11 -1.37 -5.16
C LYS A 146 11.87 -0.18 -6.07
N LEU A 147 12.16 1.00 -5.56
CA LEU A 147 12.22 2.26 -6.30
C LEU A 147 13.40 3.09 -5.80
N GLU A 148 14.29 3.45 -6.73
CA GLU A 148 15.38 4.38 -6.44
C GLU A 148 14.89 5.82 -6.60
N LEU A 149 15.07 6.61 -5.54
CA LEU A 149 14.93 8.05 -5.54
C LEU A 149 16.31 8.66 -5.29
N ASN A 150 16.48 9.94 -5.60
CA ASN A 150 17.79 10.61 -5.58
C ASN A 150 18.57 10.48 -4.26
N ASP A 151 17.87 10.43 -3.12
CA ASP A 151 18.46 10.42 -1.78
C ASP A 151 18.12 9.17 -0.96
N LYS A 152 17.31 8.25 -1.51
CA LYS A 152 16.88 7.04 -0.81
C LYS A 152 16.38 5.95 -1.75
N VAL A 153 16.45 4.71 -1.29
CA VAL A 153 15.76 3.58 -1.91
C VAL A 153 14.49 3.30 -1.11
N MET A 154 13.38 3.13 -1.82
CA MET A 154 12.13 2.64 -1.24
C MET A 154 11.99 1.16 -1.56
N ASP A 155 11.75 0.34 -0.54
CA ASP A 155 11.38 -1.07 -0.72
C ASP A 155 9.86 -1.22 -0.83
N PHE A 156 9.41 -2.39 -1.28
CA PHE A 156 8.00 -2.77 -1.29
C PHE A 156 7.27 -2.40 0.02
N CYS A 157 6.04 -1.89 -0.11
CA CYS A 157 5.21 -1.38 0.99
C CYS A 157 5.80 -0.16 1.74
N THR A 158 6.88 0.46 1.28
CA THR A 158 7.36 1.72 1.86
C THR A 158 6.30 2.82 1.61
N PRO A 159 5.90 3.57 2.64
CA PRO A 159 4.87 4.58 2.48
C PRO A 159 5.45 5.91 2.02
N ILE A 160 4.64 6.64 1.25
CA ILE A 160 4.94 8.01 0.82
C ILE A 160 3.64 8.77 0.60
N LYS A 161 3.54 10.01 1.10
CA LYS A 161 2.41 10.88 0.76
C LYS A 161 2.77 11.67 -0.49
N VAL A 162 1.95 11.56 -1.53
CA VAL A 162 2.21 12.14 -2.86
C VAL A 162 1.09 13.10 -3.19
N MET A 163 1.41 14.24 -3.78
CA MET A 163 0.40 15.18 -4.27
C MET A 163 -0.35 14.56 -5.46
N ASN A 164 -1.67 14.75 -5.53
CA ASN A 164 -2.52 14.09 -6.53
C ASN A 164 -2.15 14.49 -7.97
N ASP A 165 -1.64 15.71 -8.19
CA ASP A 165 -1.17 16.19 -9.49
C ASP A 165 0.06 15.44 -10.05
N ARG A 166 0.70 14.60 -9.24
CA ARG A 166 1.85 13.75 -9.61
C ARG A 166 1.45 12.30 -9.86
N LEU A 167 0.20 11.95 -9.54
CA LEU A 167 -0.35 10.62 -9.74
C LEU A 167 -0.96 10.52 -11.14
N MET A 168 -0.83 9.34 -11.73
CA MET A 168 -1.39 8.97 -13.01
C MET A 168 -2.18 7.67 -12.85
N PRO A 169 -3.31 7.49 -13.55
CA PRO A 169 -4.02 6.22 -13.56
C PRO A 169 -3.10 5.10 -14.07
N TYR A 170 -3.11 3.93 -13.42
CA TYR A 170 -2.46 2.76 -13.98
C TYR A 170 -3.37 2.13 -15.03
N ILE A 171 -2.85 2.00 -16.26
CA ILE A 171 -3.53 1.29 -17.34
C ILE A 171 -2.85 -0.08 -17.45
N GLU A 172 -3.60 -1.14 -17.14
CA GLU A 172 -3.11 -2.50 -17.31
C GLU A 172 -2.69 -2.69 -18.77
N PRO A 173 -1.45 -3.13 -19.04
CA PRO A 173 -0.99 -3.37 -20.40
C PRO A 173 -1.94 -4.35 -21.07
N ILE A 174 -2.60 -3.94 -22.15
CA ILE A 174 -3.42 -4.84 -22.95
C ILE A 174 -2.52 -5.99 -23.39
N GLN A 175 -2.76 -7.17 -22.84
CA GLN A 175 -2.13 -8.39 -23.30
C GLN A 175 -2.69 -8.63 -24.70
N LYS A 176 -1.96 -8.18 -25.74
CA LYS A 176 -2.37 -8.38 -27.14
C LYS A 176 -2.63 -9.86 -27.35
N THR A 177 -3.89 -10.26 -27.39
CA THR A 177 -4.28 -11.56 -27.94
C THR A 177 -3.94 -11.49 -29.42
N ILE A 178 -2.94 -12.27 -29.85
CA ILE A 178 -2.44 -12.28 -31.24
C ILE A 178 -3.47 -12.90 -32.22
N TYR A 179 -4.62 -13.39 -31.73
CA TYR A 179 -5.64 -14.07 -32.54
C TYR A 179 -7.02 -13.43 -32.40
N ASP A 180 -7.21 -12.27 -33.03
CA ASP A 180 -8.54 -11.82 -33.52
C ASP A 180 -8.49 -11.58 -35.04
N TYR A 181 -7.70 -12.39 -35.75
CA TYR A 181 -7.88 -12.63 -37.18
C TYR A 181 -8.31 -14.08 -37.37
N ALA A 182 -9.57 -14.36 -37.08
CA ALA A 182 -10.28 -15.48 -37.68
C ALA A 182 -11.38 -14.90 -38.58
N ILE A 183 -11.31 -15.33 -39.84
CA ILE A 183 -12.09 -14.97 -41.03
C ILE A 183 -13.59 -15.12 -40.77
#